data_AF-A0AAV1A4Z4-F1
#
_entry.id   AF-A0AAV1A4Z4-F1
#
_cell.length_a   1.000
_cell.length_b   1.000
_cell.length_c   1.000
_cell.angle_alpha   90.00
_cell.angle_beta   90.00
_cell.angle_gamma   90.00
#
_symmetry.space_group_name_H-M   'P 1'
#
loop_
_entity.id
_entity.type
_entity.pdbx_description
1 polymer ?
#
loop_
_entity_poly.entity_id
_entity_poly.type
_entity_poly.pdbx_seq_one_letter_code
_entity_poly.pdbx_strand_id
1 'polypeptide(L)'
;MPLSISTLFFFFFLLFNLQPSTSQQQFKSFNTSLSPWLPSQNKTLTSPNSNFTAGFFPIPNSPNLFTFSIWFSKIPHSSDPIIWSISTKLNSSSSLIITQKGLENLFFMMMEI
;
A
#
# COMPACT_ATOMS: atom_id res chain seq x y z
N MET A 1 16.32 -15.39 -43.09
CA MET A 1 16.80 -16.27 -41.99
C MET A 1 15.62 -16.53 -41.08
N PRO A 2 15.04 -17.74 -41.06
CA PRO A 2 13.90 -18.04 -40.18
C PRO A 2 14.38 -18.07 -38.73
N LEU A 3 13.67 -17.35 -37.85
CA LEU A 3 13.95 -17.34 -36.42
C LEU A 3 13.60 -18.73 -35.85
N SER A 4 14.56 -19.38 -35.17
CA SER A 4 14.33 -20.71 -34.59
C SER A 4 13.29 -20.63 -33.47
N ILE A 5 12.39 -21.60 -33.42
CA ILE A 5 11.32 -21.72 -32.40
C ILE A 5 11.92 -21.71 -30.98
N SER A 6 13.13 -22.25 -30.81
CA SER A 6 13.85 -22.23 -29.53
C SER A 6 14.17 -20.80 -29.06
N THR A 7 14.49 -19.89 -29.97
CA THR A 7 14.77 -18.48 -29.66
C THR A 7 13.49 -17.75 -29.24
N LEU A 8 12.35 -18.10 -29.84
CA LEU A 8 11.03 -17.60 -29.48
C LEU A 8 10.60 -18.04 -28.08
N PHE A 9 10.84 -19.30 -27.71
CA PHE A 9 10.57 -19.80 -26.36
C PHE A 9 11.42 -19.11 -25.28
N PHE A 10 12.69 -18.85 -25.57
CA PHE A 10 13.59 -18.14 -24.64
C PHE A 10 13.13 -16.71 -24.37
N PHE A 11 12.69 -15.99 -25.41
CA PHE A 11 12.11 -14.66 -25.26
C PHE A 11 10.82 -14.67 -24.46
N PHE A 12 9.94 -15.66 -24.68
CA PHE A 12 8.69 -15.79 -23.91
C PHE A 12 8.96 -16.01 -22.42
N PHE A 13 10.00 -16.79 -22.07
CA PHE A 13 10.38 -17.03 -20.68
C PHE A 13 10.90 -15.76 -19.98
N LEU A 14 11.60 -14.88 -20.71
CA LEU A 14 12.08 -13.61 -20.17
C LEU A 14 10.92 -12.65 -19.85
N LEU A 15 9.88 -12.59 -20.68
CA LEU A 15 8.74 -11.69 -20.45
C LEU A 15 7.91 -12.10 -19.23
N PHE A 16 7.81 -13.39 -18.91
CA PHE A 16 7.05 -13.86 -17.73
C PHE A 16 7.74 -13.57 -16.39
N ASN A 17 9.05 -13.29 -16.39
CA ASN A 17 9.79 -12.96 -15.17
C ASN A 17 9.82 -11.46 -14.85
N LEU A 18 9.31 -10.58 -15.73
CA LEU A 18 9.08 -9.18 -15.40
C LEU A 18 7.77 -9.04 -14.61
N GLN A 19 7.75 -9.53 -13.38
CA GLN A 19 6.74 -9.05 -12.44
C GLN A 19 7.08 -7.60 -12.06
N PRO A 20 6.18 -6.63 -12.23
CA PRO A 20 6.36 -5.31 -11.67
C PRO A 20 6.29 -5.46 -10.15
N SER A 21 7.45 -5.57 -9.50
CA SER A 21 7.55 -5.46 -8.06
C SER A 21 7.29 -4.00 -7.69
N THR A 22 6.05 -3.65 -7.35
CA THR A 22 5.75 -2.40 -6.67
C THR A 22 6.45 -2.47 -5.31
N SER A 23 7.55 -1.72 -5.16
CA SER A 23 8.26 -1.62 -3.89
C SER A 23 7.33 -0.94 -2.89
N GLN A 24 6.65 -1.73 -2.05
CA GLN A 24 5.89 -1.23 -0.93
C GLN A 24 6.86 -1.00 0.23
N GLN A 25 6.95 0.25 0.69
CA GLN A 25 7.70 0.58 1.89
C GLN A 25 6.82 0.29 3.10
N GLN A 26 6.99 -0.91 3.67
CA GLN A 26 6.29 -1.36 4.87
C GLN A 26 7.10 -0.96 6.11
N PHE A 27 6.50 -0.15 6.97
CA PHE A 27 7.14 0.29 8.21
C PHE A 27 6.57 -0.49 9.41
N LYS A 28 7.48 -1.04 10.24
CA LYS A 28 7.12 -1.69 11.53
C LYS A 28 7.01 -0.69 12.69
N SER A 29 7.49 0.53 12.50
CA SER A 29 7.45 1.62 13.47
C SER A 29 7.37 2.96 12.75
N PHE A 30 6.65 3.92 13.32
CA PHE A 30 6.53 5.24 12.72
C PHE A 30 7.81 6.06 12.85
N ASN A 31 8.13 6.84 11.83
CA ASN A 31 9.17 7.86 11.89
C ASN A 31 8.64 9.15 11.25
N THR A 32 8.54 10.23 12.05
CA THR A 32 8.04 11.55 11.61
C THR A 32 8.88 12.17 10.49
N SER A 33 10.17 11.81 10.38
CA SER A 33 11.05 12.26 9.29
C SER A 33 10.63 11.77 7.90
N LEU A 34 9.75 10.76 7.83
CA LEU A 34 9.25 10.22 6.57
C LEU A 34 7.96 10.91 6.09
N SER A 35 7.43 11.85 6.87
CA SER A 35 6.32 12.74 6.50
C SER A 35 6.81 13.85 5.55
N PRO A 36 5.98 14.33 4.59
CA PRO A 36 4.61 13.90 4.30
C PRO A 36 4.53 12.57 3.55
N TRP A 37 3.43 11.85 3.76
CA TRP A 37 3.11 10.64 3.01
C TRP A 37 2.14 10.97 1.89
N LEU A 38 2.43 10.50 0.68
CA LEU A 38 1.55 10.64 -0.47
C LEU A 38 0.97 9.28 -0.87
N PRO A 39 -0.26 9.21 -1.40
CA PRO A 39 -0.84 7.97 -1.90
C PRO A 39 0.01 7.29 -2.97
N SER A 40 0.68 8.07 -3.82
CA SER A 40 1.57 7.54 -4.87
C SER A 40 2.79 6.78 -4.33
N GLN A 41 3.16 6.97 -3.06
CA GLN A 41 4.31 6.33 -2.44
C GLN A 41 4.00 4.93 -1.89
N ASN A 42 2.72 4.52 -1.83
CA ASN A 42 2.29 3.24 -1.25
C ASN A 42 2.91 2.93 0.12
N LYS A 43 3.08 3.97 0.95
CA LYS A 43 3.59 3.83 2.32
C LYS A 43 2.50 3.26 3.21
N THR A 44 2.83 2.21 3.96
CA THR A 44 1.90 1.55 4.88
C THR A 44 2.54 1.26 6.23
N LEU A 45 1.68 1.09 7.22
CA LEU A 45 2.02 0.79 8.61
C LEU A 45 1.42 -0.55 8.95
N THR A 46 2.23 -1.45 9.49
CA THR A 46 1.75 -2.76 9.90
C THR A 46 1.78 -2.88 11.41
N SER A 47 0.71 -3.40 12.00
CA SER A 47 0.67 -3.71 13.42
C SER A 47 1.75 -4.75 13.80
N PRO A 48 2.22 -4.82 15.05
CA PRO A 48 3.26 -5.77 15.47
C PRO A 48 2.86 -7.22 15.26
N ASN A 49 1.57 -7.55 15.47
CA ASN A 49 1.00 -8.86 15.21
C ASN A 49 0.79 -9.16 13.71
N SER A 50 1.04 -8.17 12.83
CA SER A 50 0.88 -8.24 11.38
C SER A 50 -0.54 -8.56 10.90
N ASN A 51 -1.55 -8.38 11.75
CA ASN A 51 -2.95 -8.60 11.38
C ASN A 51 -3.59 -7.37 10.73
N PHE A 52 -3.10 -6.17 11.04
CA PHE A 52 -3.66 -4.91 10.55
C PHE A 52 -2.62 -4.10 9.79
N THR A 53 -3.08 -3.43 8.74
CA THR A 53 -2.30 -2.47 7.98
C THR A 53 -3.06 -1.15 7.88
N ALA A 54 -2.36 -0.03 8.00
CA ALA A 54 -2.90 1.32 7.83
C ALA A 54 -2.14 2.08 6.73
N GLY A 55 -2.84 2.95 6.00
CA GLY A 55 -2.26 3.73 4.91
C GLY A 55 -3.30 4.25 3.93
N PHE A 56 -2.84 4.71 2.77
CA PHE A 56 -3.75 5.09 1.68
C PHE A 56 -4.24 3.84 0.95
N PHE A 57 -5.56 3.64 1.00
CA PHE A 57 -6.26 2.53 0.36
C PHE A 57 -6.99 3.04 -0.89
N PRO A 58 -6.82 2.39 -2.07
CA PRO A 58 -7.47 2.82 -3.30
C PRO A 58 -8.97 2.53 -3.26
N ILE A 59 -9.78 3.47 -3.76
CA ILE A 59 -11.24 3.29 -3.85
C ILE A 59 -11.55 2.42 -5.07
N PRO A 60 -12.35 1.33 -4.93
CA PRO A 60 -12.76 0.51 -6.06
C PRO A 60 -13.43 1.34 -7.16
N ASN A 61 -13.13 1.02 -8.42
CA ASN A 61 -13.68 1.68 -9.61
C ASN A 61 -13.36 3.18 -9.74
N SER A 62 -12.46 3.72 -8.92
CA SER A 62 -12.09 5.15 -8.92
C SER A 62 -10.57 5.30 -8.98
N PRO A 63 -9.95 5.20 -10.17
CA PRO A 63 -8.51 5.32 -10.30
C PRO A 63 -8.04 6.68 -9.76
N ASN A 64 -6.92 6.68 -9.04
CA ASN A 64 -6.32 7.85 -8.40
C ASN A 64 -7.10 8.46 -7.22
N LEU A 65 -8.18 7.81 -6.74
CA LEU A 65 -8.84 8.19 -5.50
C LEU A 65 -8.52 7.19 -4.38
N PHE A 66 -8.26 7.74 -3.21
CA PHE A 66 -7.81 7.01 -2.03
C PHE A 66 -8.55 7.46 -0.78
N THR A 67 -8.60 6.59 0.21
CA THR A 67 -8.97 6.94 1.59
C THR A 67 -7.81 6.55 2.50
N PHE A 68 -7.57 7.31 3.56
CA PHE A 68 -6.72 6.80 4.62
C PHE A 68 -7.53 5.79 5.44
N SER A 69 -7.05 4.55 5.51
CA SER A 69 -7.81 3.41 6.05
C SER A 69 -6.95 2.48 6.89
N ILE A 70 -7.61 1.63 7.66
CA ILE A 70 -7.05 0.48 8.36
C ILE A 70 -7.78 -0.77 7.87
N TRP A 71 -7.04 -1.82 7.54
CA TRP A 71 -7.59 -3.06 6.98
C TRP A 71 -6.84 -4.30 7.48
N PHE A 72 -7.45 -5.47 7.33
CA PHE A 72 -6.81 -6.74 7.61
C PHE A 72 -5.70 -7.04 6.58
N SER A 73 -4.46 -7.18 7.05
CA SER A 73 -3.29 -7.38 6.19
C SER A 73 -3.35 -8.66 5.35
N LYS A 74 -4.02 -9.68 5.86
CA LYS A 74 -4.08 -11.02 5.25
C LYS A 74 -5.30 -11.22 4.34
N ILE A 75 -6.21 -10.24 4.29
CA ILE A 75 -7.42 -10.31 3.47
C ILE A 75 -7.16 -9.53 2.17
N PRO A 76 -7.45 -10.11 0.98
CA PRO A 76 -7.28 -9.41 -0.29
C PRO A 76 -8.10 -8.11 -0.35
N HIS A 77 -7.54 -7.08 -0.99
CA HIS A 77 -8.24 -5.78 -1.17
C HIS A 77 -9.57 -5.93 -1.90
N SER A 78 -9.72 -6.92 -2.78
CA SER A 78 -10.95 -7.22 -3.51
C SER A 78 -12.09 -7.72 -2.62
N SER A 79 -11.80 -8.15 -1.39
CA SER A 79 -12.76 -8.70 -0.43
C SER A 79 -13.19 -7.70 0.63
N ASP A 80 -12.95 -6.41 0.39
CA ASP A 80 -13.25 -5.29 1.30
C ASP A 80 -12.72 -5.49 2.74
N PRO A 81 -11.39 -5.50 2.92
CA PRO A 81 -10.77 -5.82 4.20
C PRO A 81 -10.80 -4.67 5.22
N ILE A 82 -11.48 -3.56 4.91
CA ILE A 82 -11.41 -2.30 5.65
C ILE A 82 -12.21 -2.42 6.96
N ILE A 83 -11.58 -2.08 8.08
CA ILE A 83 -12.24 -2.00 9.39
C ILE A 83 -12.51 -0.57 9.81
N TRP A 84 -11.74 0.38 9.28
CA TRP A 84 -11.90 1.80 9.56
C TRP A 84 -11.36 2.63 8.40
N SER A 85 -12.03 3.74 8.07
CA SER A 85 -11.53 4.69 7.08
C SER A 85 -11.99 6.11 7.38
N ILE A 86 -11.21 7.08 6.92
CA ILE A 86 -11.68 8.45 6.82
C ILE A 86 -12.61 8.57 5.59
N SER A 87 -13.74 9.24 5.76
CA SER A 87 -14.75 9.41 4.70
C SER A 87 -14.30 10.35 3.56
N THR A 88 -13.24 11.12 3.79
CA THR A 88 -12.69 12.05 2.82
C THR A 88 -11.97 11.31 1.69
N LYS A 89 -12.37 11.56 0.46
CA LYS A 89 -11.71 11.05 -0.75
C LYS A 89 -10.51 11.94 -1.08
N LEU A 90 -9.36 11.31 -1.28
CA LEU A 90 -8.07 11.96 -1.50
C LEU A 90 -7.56 11.61 -2.90
N ASN A 91 -6.92 12.56 -3.58
CA ASN A 91 -6.26 12.32 -4.86
C ASN A 91 -4.79 11.90 -4.66
N SER A 92 -4.11 11.50 -5.72
CA SER A 92 -2.70 11.08 -5.68
C SER A 92 -1.70 12.15 -5.18
N SER A 93 -2.06 13.43 -5.24
CA SER A 93 -1.25 14.56 -4.76
C SER A 93 -1.55 14.95 -3.31
N SER A 94 -2.51 14.29 -2.66
CA SER A 94 -2.86 14.57 -1.27
C SER A 94 -1.74 14.13 -0.34
N SER A 95 -1.60 14.79 0.81
CA SER A 95 -0.53 14.48 1.77
C SER A 95 -1.08 14.23 3.17
N LEU A 96 -0.65 13.13 3.79
CA LEU A 96 -0.79 12.92 5.22
C LEU A 96 0.42 13.51 5.94
N ILE A 97 0.18 14.55 6.73
CA ILE A 97 1.17 15.15 7.62
C ILE A 97 1.02 14.50 8.99
N ILE A 98 2.08 13.82 9.43
CA ILE A 98 2.08 13.11 10.72
C ILE A 98 2.85 13.97 11.71
N THR A 99 2.15 14.49 12.71
CA THR A 99 2.77 15.15 13.86
C THR A 99 3.11 14.13 14.94
N GLN A 100 4.01 14.47 15.87
CA GLN A 100 4.39 13.58 16.98
C GLN A 100 3.16 13.11 17.78
N LYS A 101 2.22 14.02 18.07
CA LYS A 101 0.97 13.69 18.77
C LYS A 101 0.03 12.80 17.93
N GLY A 102 -0.06 13.07 16.62
CA GLY A 102 -0.84 12.23 15.71
C GLY A 102 -0.28 10.82 15.60
N LEU A 103 1.05 10.69 15.66
CA LEU A 103 1.77 9.42 15.64
C LEU A 103 1.47 8.57 16.87
N GLU A 104 1.50 9.14 18.07
CA GLU A 104 1.14 8.43 19.30
C GLU A 104 -0.26 7.85 19.20
N ASN A 105 -1.25 8.66 18.82
CA ASN A 105 -2.64 8.22 18.67
C ASN A 105 -2.79 7.09 17.65
N LEU A 106 -2.09 7.16 16.51
CA LEU A 106 -2.17 6.13 15.47
C LEU A 106 -1.43 4.86 15.90
N PHE A 107 -0.33 4.98 16.65
CA PHE A 107 0.37 3.85 17.23
C PHE A 107 -0.50 3.13 18.27
N PHE A 108 -1.13 3.87 19.19
CA PHE A 108 -2.08 3.30 20.16
C PHE A 108 -3.21 2.55 19.45
N MET A 109 -3.82 3.18 18.43
CA MET A 109 -4.86 2.53 17.62
C MET A 109 -4.36 1.23 16.98
N MET A 110 -3.14 1.20 16.44
CA MET A 110 -2.57 -0.01 15.82
C MET A 110 -2.09 -1.08 16.81
N MET A 111 -1.99 -0.78 18.11
CA MET A 111 -1.70 -1.75 19.18
C MET A 111 -2.98 -2.38 19.75
N GLU A 112 -4.07 -1.62 19.79
CA GLU A 112 -5.32 -2.01 20.46
C GLU A 112 -6.24 -2.86 19.56
N ILE A 113 -5.99 -2.85 18.25
CA ILE A 113 -6.67 -3.67 17.26
C ILE A 113 -5.82 -4.94 16.99
#